data_AF-A0A2U2DFS1-F1
#
_entry.id   AF-A0A2U2DFS1-F1
#
_cell.length_a   1.000
_cell.length_b   1.000
_cell.length_c   1.000
_cell.angle_alpha   90.00
_cell.angle_beta   90.00
_cell.angle_gamma   90.00
#
_symmetry.space_group_name_H-M   'P 1'
#
loop_
_entity.id
_entity.type
_entity.pdbx_description
1 polymer ?
#
loop_
_entity_poly.entity_id
_entity_poly.type
_entity_poly.pdbx_seq_one_letter_code
_entity_poly.pdbx_strand_id
1 'polypeptide(L)'
;MMAYLSKAAMPFVIASAMLLAAAGLHYAALATARGMVDDVRTLTIAERDAHWSGEIERSNATANRQVADQARATLQIQAAAADKVRQAELALSEMEKANAALPNGDACGLDRDRVRLLAR
;
A
#
# COMPACT_ATOMS: atom_id res chain seq x y z
N MET A 1 -37.37 52.76 54.42
CA MET A 1 -35.97 52.31 54.36
C MET A 1 -35.71 51.36 53.19
N MET A 2 -36.46 50.24 53.06
CA MET A 2 -36.32 49.29 51.93
C MET A 2 -36.47 49.92 50.52
N ALA A 3 -37.40 50.86 50.32
CA ALA A 3 -37.61 51.52 49.02
C ALA A 3 -36.43 52.41 48.55
N TYR A 4 -35.69 53.00 49.50
CA TYR A 4 -34.51 53.82 49.18
C TYR A 4 -33.28 52.97 48.87
N LEU A 5 -33.13 51.82 49.55
CA LEU A 5 -32.12 50.81 49.22
C LEU A 5 -32.34 50.23 47.81
N SER A 6 -33.60 49.95 47.43
CA SER A 6 -33.96 49.50 46.08
C SER A 6 -33.58 50.52 44.99
N LYS A 7 -33.83 51.81 45.23
CA LYS A 7 -33.52 52.88 44.27
C LYS A 7 -32.01 53.10 44.10
N ALA A 8 -31.25 52.94 45.17
CA ALA A 8 -29.79 53.03 45.16
C ALA A 8 -29.10 51.77 44.59
N ALA A 9 -29.73 50.59 44.74
CA ALA A 9 -29.20 49.33 44.21
C ALA A 9 -29.47 49.13 42.71
N MET A 10 -30.54 49.73 42.17
CA MET A 10 -30.92 49.63 40.75
C MET A 10 -29.78 49.92 39.75
N PRO A 11 -28.98 51.00 39.87
CA PRO A 11 -27.87 51.24 38.94
C PRO A 11 -26.81 50.14 38.98
N PHE A 12 -26.54 49.54 40.15
CA PHE A 12 -25.60 48.43 40.26
C PHE A 12 -26.15 47.17 39.58
N VAL A 13 -27.44 46.88 39.73
CA VAL A 13 -28.08 45.75 39.03
C VAL A 13 -27.99 45.93 37.51
N ILE A 14 -28.30 47.13 37.02
CA ILE A 14 -28.20 47.45 35.58
C ILE A 14 -26.75 47.32 35.10
N ALA A 15 -25.78 47.88 35.83
CA ALA A 15 -24.37 47.79 35.48
C ALA A 15 -23.88 46.34 35.46
N SER A 16 -24.26 45.52 36.45
CA SER A 16 -23.93 44.09 36.48
C SER A 16 -24.56 43.33 35.33
N ALA A 17 -25.83 43.61 35.00
CA ALA A 17 -26.50 42.99 33.86
C ALA A 17 -25.81 43.35 32.53
N MET A 18 -25.41 44.60 32.35
CA MET A 18 -24.65 45.04 31.17
C MET A 18 -23.29 44.35 31.08
N LEU A 19 -22.59 44.22 32.20
CA LEU A 19 -21.27 43.57 32.24
C LEU A 19 -21.37 42.08 31.93
N LEU A 20 -22.39 41.40 32.46
CA LEU A 20 -22.68 40.00 32.13
C LEU A 20 -23.05 39.83 30.64
N ALA A 21 -23.88 40.72 30.10
CA ALA A 21 -24.22 40.70 28.67
C ALA A 21 -22.98 40.91 27.79
N ALA A 22 -22.12 41.87 28.14
CA ALA A 22 -20.87 42.11 27.43
C ALA A 22 -19.94 40.89 27.50
N ALA A 23 -19.77 40.28 28.68
CA ALA A 23 -18.97 39.07 28.84
C ALA A 23 -19.53 37.89 28.02
N GLY A 24 -20.85 37.72 28.01
CA GLY A 24 -21.53 36.70 27.21
C GLY A 24 -21.30 36.88 25.70
N LEU A 25 -21.39 38.12 25.21
CA LEU A 25 -21.11 38.44 23.81
C LEU A 25 -19.64 38.18 23.45
N HIS A 26 -18.71 38.57 24.33
CA HIS A 26 -17.27 38.29 24.11
C HIS A 26 -16.99 36.79 24.09
N TYR A 27 -17.59 36.03 24.99
CA TYR A 27 -17.46 34.58 25.02
C TYR A 27 -18.02 33.94 23.74
N ALA A 28 -19.22 34.35 23.31
CA ALA A 28 -19.84 33.85 22.07
C ALA A 28 -18.99 34.17 20.83
N ALA A 29 -18.43 35.39 20.76
CA ALA A 29 -17.54 35.78 19.66
C ALA A 29 -16.28 34.91 19.62
N LEU A 30 -15.63 34.66 20.77
CA LEU A 30 -14.46 33.80 20.86
C LEU A 30 -14.78 32.34 20.53
N ALA A 31 -15.91 31.83 21.02
CA ALA A 31 -16.36 30.46 20.71
C ALA A 31 -16.62 30.29 19.21
N THR A 32 -17.26 31.27 18.57
CA THR A 32 -17.51 31.26 17.13
C THR A 32 -16.21 31.30 16.33
N ALA A 33 -15.27 32.17 16.71
CA ALA A 33 -13.97 32.25 16.04
C ALA A 33 -13.18 30.94 16.15
N ARG A 34 -13.21 30.29 17.33
CA ARG A 34 -12.58 28.97 17.52
C ARG A 34 -13.24 27.90 16.66
N GLY A 35 -14.58 27.86 16.63
CA GLY A 35 -15.33 26.95 15.77
C GLY A 35 -14.95 27.07 14.29
N MET A 36 -14.87 28.30 13.78
CA MET A 36 -14.45 28.55 12.39
C MET A 36 -13.03 28.02 12.11
N VAL A 37 -12.10 28.19 13.03
CA VAL A 37 -10.72 27.69 12.88
C VAL A 37 -10.68 26.16 12.89
N ASP A 38 -11.42 25.54 13.80
CA ASP A 38 -11.50 24.08 13.90
C ASP A 38 -12.17 23.45 12.68
N ASP A 39 -13.22 24.09 12.15
CA ASP A 39 -13.91 23.67 10.93
C ASP A 39 -12.97 23.74 9.72
N VAL A 40 -12.28 24.86 9.52
CA VAL A 40 -11.29 25.03 8.44
C VAL A 40 -10.17 24.00 8.55
N ARG A 41 -9.68 23.77 9.77
CA ARG A 41 -8.64 22.76 10.01
C ARG A 41 -9.15 21.35 9.66
N THR A 42 -10.37 21.02 10.06
CA THR A 42 -10.98 19.70 9.81
C THR A 42 -11.20 19.47 8.31
N LEU A 43 -11.73 20.48 7.60
CA LEU A 43 -11.92 20.43 6.16
C LEU A 43 -10.58 20.26 5.42
N THR A 44 -9.57 21.05 5.80
CA THR A 44 -8.24 20.97 5.17
C THR A 44 -7.59 19.60 5.36
N ILE A 45 -7.72 19.01 6.56
CA ILE A 45 -7.23 17.66 6.83
C ILE A 45 -8.00 16.64 5.97
N ALA A 46 -9.33 16.73 5.94
CA ALA A 46 -10.16 15.82 5.15
C ALA A 46 -9.86 15.88 3.65
N GLU A 47 -9.69 17.07 3.09
CA GLU A 47 -9.32 17.27 1.67
C GLU A 47 -7.94 16.68 1.37
N ARG A 48 -6.96 16.93 2.23
CA ARG A 48 -5.60 16.40 2.08
C ARG A 48 -5.59 14.88 2.18
N ASP A 49 -6.29 14.32 3.15
CA ASP A 49 -6.33 12.88 3.38
C ASP A 49 -7.08 12.18 2.24
N ALA A 50 -8.15 12.78 1.71
CA ALA A 50 -8.84 12.29 0.52
C ALA A 50 -7.93 12.33 -0.73
N HIS A 51 -7.19 13.42 -0.93
CA HIS A 51 -6.24 13.56 -2.03
C HIS A 51 -5.18 12.46 -1.99
N TRP A 52 -4.50 12.29 -0.85
CA TRP A 52 -3.45 11.28 -0.71
C TRP A 52 -3.98 9.85 -0.74
N SER A 53 -5.15 9.59 -0.17
CA SER A 53 -5.79 8.28 -0.29
C SER A 53 -6.02 7.93 -1.76
N GLY A 54 -6.48 8.88 -2.58
CA GLY A 54 -6.66 8.69 -4.01
C GLY A 54 -5.35 8.50 -4.78
N GLU A 55 -4.29 9.24 -4.45
CA GLU A 55 -2.95 9.03 -5.04
C GLU A 55 -2.39 7.64 -4.70
N ILE A 56 -2.53 7.22 -3.43
CA ILE A 56 -2.09 5.90 -2.96
C ILE A 56 -2.85 4.80 -3.69
N GLU A 57 -4.18 4.92 -3.83
CA GLU A 57 -4.99 3.94 -4.55
C GLU A 57 -4.56 3.83 -6.02
N ARG A 58 -4.30 4.95 -6.69
CA ARG A 58 -3.80 4.97 -8.08
C ARG A 58 -2.40 4.37 -8.21
N SER A 59 -1.51 4.67 -7.27
CA SER A 59 -0.17 4.09 -7.22
C SER A 59 -0.23 2.58 -7.00
N ASN A 60 -1.04 2.12 -6.05
CA ASN A 60 -1.24 0.70 -5.76
C ASN A 60 -1.86 -0.05 -6.94
N ALA A 61 -2.84 0.55 -7.62
CA ALA A 61 -3.41 -0.03 -8.84
C ALA A 61 -2.36 -0.20 -9.95
N THR A 62 -1.45 0.76 -10.09
CA THR A 62 -0.35 0.69 -11.06
C THR A 62 0.66 -0.40 -10.67
N ALA A 63 1.09 -0.43 -9.41
CA ALA A 63 2.00 -1.45 -8.91
C ALA A 63 1.41 -2.87 -9.05
N ASN A 64 0.14 -3.05 -8.71
CA ASN A 64 -0.55 -4.35 -8.85
C ASN A 64 -0.64 -4.80 -10.32
N ARG A 65 -0.87 -3.88 -11.26
CA ARG A 65 -0.83 -4.19 -12.70
C ARG A 65 0.57 -4.64 -13.13
N GLN A 66 1.60 -3.93 -12.71
CA GLN A 66 2.99 -4.31 -13.02
C GLN A 66 3.36 -5.68 -12.45
N VAL A 67 2.96 -5.98 -11.22
CA VAL A 67 3.16 -7.30 -10.61
C VAL A 67 2.43 -8.39 -11.40
N ALA A 68 1.18 -8.13 -11.82
CA ALA A 68 0.42 -9.07 -12.63
C ALA A 68 1.07 -9.32 -14.00
N ASP A 69 1.57 -8.27 -14.65
CA ASP A 69 2.26 -8.37 -15.94
C ASP A 69 3.60 -9.09 -15.81
N GLN A 70 4.36 -8.83 -14.74
CA GLN A 70 5.59 -9.57 -14.42
C GLN A 70 5.28 -11.05 -14.17
N ALA A 71 4.26 -11.37 -13.38
CA ALA A 71 3.86 -12.75 -13.12
C ALA A 71 3.48 -13.49 -14.41
N ARG A 72 2.73 -12.84 -15.32
CA ARG A 72 2.40 -13.39 -16.64
C ARG A 72 3.65 -13.63 -17.48
N ALA A 73 4.58 -12.68 -17.53
CA ALA A 73 5.82 -12.82 -18.26
C ALA A 73 6.67 -13.97 -17.72
N THR A 74 6.77 -14.11 -16.39
CA THR A 74 7.47 -15.22 -15.74
C THR A 74 6.82 -16.56 -16.08
N LEU A 75 5.49 -16.66 -16.05
CA LEU A 75 4.78 -17.90 -16.43
C LEU A 75 5.06 -18.28 -17.89
N GLN A 76 5.08 -17.32 -18.81
CA GLN A 76 5.42 -17.58 -20.22
C GLN A 76 6.86 -18.08 -20.37
N ILE A 77 7.81 -17.46 -19.67
CA ILE A 77 9.22 -17.88 -19.67
C ILE A 77 9.35 -19.29 -19.10
N GLN A 78 8.67 -19.59 -17.99
CA GLN A 78 8.69 -20.92 -17.39
C GLN A 78 8.09 -21.98 -18.32
N ALA A 79 6.98 -21.68 -18.98
CA ALA A 79 6.38 -22.58 -19.97
C ALA A 79 7.34 -22.87 -21.13
N ALA A 80 7.94 -21.82 -21.71
CA ALA A 80 8.91 -21.97 -22.80
C ALA A 80 10.17 -22.73 -22.36
N ALA A 81 10.65 -22.52 -21.14
CA ALA A 81 11.77 -23.27 -20.58
C ALA A 81 11.41 -24.75 -20.37
N ALA A 82 10.23 -25.04 -19.82
CA ALA A 82 9.76 -26.41 -19.63
C ALA A 82 9.60 -27.16 -20.97
N ASP A 83 9.13 -26.47 -22.01
CA ASP A 83 9.03 -27.04 -23.36
C ASP A 83 10.41 -27.40 -23.92
N LYS A 84 11.41 -26.51 -23.75
CA LYS A 84 12.79 -26.78 -24.18
C LYS A 84 13.42 -27.93 -23.40
N VAL A 85 13.17 -28.01 -22.09
CA VAL A 85 13.66 -29.12 -21.26
C VAL A 85 13.07 -30.44 -21.75
N ARG A 86 11.76 -30.51 -21.98
CA ARG A 86 11.13 -31.72 -22.54
C ARG A 86 11.69 -32.10 -23.91
N GLN A 87 11.94 -31.12 -24.79
CA GLN A 87 12.56 -31.40 -26.09
C GLN A 87 13.98 -31.96 -25.94
N ALA A 88 14.77 -31.41 -25.02
CA ALA A 88 16.11 -31.90 -24.72
C ALA A 88 16.10 -33.32 -24.12
N GLU A 89 15.17 -33.60 -23.21
CA GLU A 89 14.97 -34.95 -22.63
C GLU A 89 14.57 -35.98 -23.70
N LEU A 90 13.66 -35.61 -24.60
CA LEU A 90 13.27 -36.47 -25.73
C LEU A 90 14.47 -36.74 -26.65
N ALA A 91 15.23 -35.71 -27.00
CA ALA A 91 16.43 -35.86 -27.83
C ALA A 91 17.49 -36.74 -27.16
N LEU A 92 17.71 -36.59 -25.84
CA LEU A 92 18.62 -37.43 -25.07
C LEU A 92 18.17 -38.89 -25.08
N SER A 93 16.90 -39.16 -24.77
CA SER A 93 16.33 -40.51 -24.83
C SER A 93 16.48 -41.14 -26.21
N GLU A 94 16.22 -40.40 -27.28
CA GLU A 94 16.39 -40.91 -28.64
C GLU A 94 17.87 -41.19 -28.97
N MET A 95 18.80 -40.35 -28.51
CA MET A 95 20.24 -40.61 -28.66
C MET A 95 20.71 -41.82 -27.86
N GLU A 96 20.20 -42.02 -26.64
CA GLU A 96 20.51 -43.20 -25.83
C GLU A 96 20.01 -44.49 -26.50
N LYS A 97 18.80 -44.48 -27.06
CA LYS A 97 18.27 -45.60 -27.85
C LYS A 97 19.09 -45.85 -29.11
N ALA A 98 19.45 -44.80 -29.85
CA ALA A 98 20.26 -44.91 -31.05
C ALA A 98 21.66 -45.47 -30.74
N ASN A 99 22.29 -45.01 -29.67
CA ASN A 99 23.58 -45.54 -29.21
C ASN A 99 23.49 -47.01 -28.82
N ALA A 100 22.43 -47.43 -28.13
CA ALA A 100 22.21 -48.83 -27.75
C ALA A 100 21.96 -49.75 -28.97
N ALA A 101 21.46 -49.21 -30.07
CA ALA A 101 21.20 -49.95 -31.31
C ALA A 101 22.44 -50.06 -32.23
N LEU A 102 23.57 -49.41 -31.89
CA LEU A 102 24.79 -49.49 -32.70
C LEU A 102 25.47 -50.87 -32.56
N PRO A 103 25.80 -51.55 -33.67
CA PRO A 103 26.57 -52.79 -33.62
C PRO A 103 28.00 -52.53 -33.12
N ASN A 104 28.49 -53.36 -32.20
CA ASN A 104 29.79 -53.24 -31.53
C ASN A 104 29.96 -52.01 -30.62
N GLY A 105 28.91 -51.52 -29.96
CA GLY A 105 28.96 -50.34 -29.06
C GLY A 105 29.98 -50.45 -27.90
N ASP A 106 30.36 -51.67 -27.57
CA ASP A 106 31.30 -52.11 -26.56
C ASP A 106 32.73 -52.37 -27.10
N ALA A 107 32.95 -52.25 -28.42
CA ALA A 107 34.26 -52.49 -29.05
C ALA A 107 35.18 -51.26 -29.08
N CYS A 108 34.65 -50.03 -28.95
CA CYS A 108 35.46 -48.81 -29.03
C CYS A 108 34.83 -47.64 -28.25
N GLY A 109 34.81 -47.72 -26.91
CA GLY A 109 34.34 -46.63 -26.05
C GLY A 109 34.53 -46.92 -24.56
N LEU A 110 34.90 -45.88 -23.80
CA LEU A 110 35.03 -45.94 -22.35
C LEU A 110 33.66 -46.20 -21.70
N ASP A 111 33.53 -47.36 -21.03
CA ASP A 111 32.36 -47.71 -20.21
C ASP A 111 32.02 -46.58 -19.21
N ARG A 112 30.73 -46.41 -18.89
CA ARG A 112 30.22 -45.49 -17.87
C ARG A 112 30.95 -45.65 -16.53
N ASP A 113 31.38 -46.86 -16.20
CA ASP A 113 32.19 -47.13 -15.01
C ASP A 113 33.63 -46.58 -15.08
N ARG A 114 34.18 -46.37 -16.28
CA ARG A 114 35.52 -45.80 -16.49
C ARG A 114 35.57 -44.27 -16.50
N VAL A 115 34.44 -43.57 -16.62
CA VAL A 115 34.39 -42.09 -16.62
C VAL A 115 34.41 -41.50 -15.19
N ARG A 116 34.29 -42.33 -14.14
CA ARG A 116 34.39 -41.90 -12.72
C ARG A 116 35.82 -41.60 -12.24
N LEU A 117 36.77 -41.34 -13.15
CA LEU A 117 38.19 -41.08 -12.84
C LEU A 117 38.51 -39.63 -12.44
N LEU A 118 37.53 -38.72 -12.38
CA LEU A 118 37.73 -37.43 -11.73
C LEU A 118 37.32 -37.54 -10.26
N ALA A 119 38.32 -37.41 -9.39
CA ALA A 119 38.20 -37.47 -7.94
C ALA A 119 37.22 -36.40 -7.41
N ARG A 120 36.55 -36.78 -6.32
CA ARG A 120 35.61 -35.97 -5.54
C ARG A 120 36.28 -34.76 -4.90
#